data_AF-A0A7I8DMQ6-F1
#
_entry.id   AF-A0A7I8DMQ6-F1
#
_cell.length_a   1.000
_cell.length_b   1.000
_cell.length_c   1.000
_cell.angle_alpha   90.00
_cell.angle_beta   90.00
_cell.angle_gamma   90.00
#
_symmetry.space_group_name_H-M   'P 1'
#
loop_
_entity.id
_entity.type
_entity.pdbx_description
1 polymer ?
#
loop_
_entity_poly.entity_id
_entity_poly.type
_entity_poly.pdbx_seq_one_letter_code
_entity_poly.pdbx_strand_id
1 'polypeptide(L)'
;MNEINSYNYLGYSHAKYLENDPVQYDIKVNEVIFKENQGTHFHDDVELLYVVNGEAKLFVNNELNNISAGDLVMLMPYHVHAIKLISKSLTVYQGKVSLGLLLYSSISRIIEKHISYSLAYGNVVAKFTDKEKKKIQQNFEEIIEELNTDTFLNTMIGLSIIIKIILMFSRNIAGSISAHECYEHSITWKLMQYMHMNFSNDISAKSLATEFSMSPNKINNYFYLLTGENLSENLHRTRIRYACSMFQFDELSSSYIGKYVGYKNTSSFFRKFKEIKKMTPDEYRKSHIPDDGMYRTLNTSWKILLYLFEHYAEPLDVLSISQALFLSPETIHTELLSNFDTSLPDLITKIRLQYAQSFLQVIDAPILKIAYMCGFSSIRTFNRCFKELIGCTPLEFRKAKAPKS
;
A
#
# COMPACT_ATOMS: atom_id res chain seq x y z
N MET A 1 -43.27 30.75 18.29
CA MET A 1 -42.39 31.86 18.70
C MET A 1 -41.03 31.25 18.98
N ASN A 2 -40.23 30.95 17.94
CA ASN A 2 -39.32 31.87 17.24
C ASN A 2 -38.26 32.38 18.22
N GLU A 3 -36.96 32.11 18.11
CA GLU A 3 -36.10 31.74 16.98
C GLU A 3 -34.86 30.99 17.50
N ILE A 4 -34.57 29.83 16.90
CA ILE A 4 -33.25 29.20 16.93
C ILE A 4 -32.45 29.85 15.80
N ASN A 5 -31.63 30.83 16.14
CA ASN A 5 -30.64 31.44 15.25
C ASN A 5 -29.25 31.19 15.81
N SER A 6 -28.54 30.18 15.27
CA SER A 6 -27.05 30.10 15.24
C SER A 6 -26.54 28.74 14.75
N TYR A 7 -26.78 28.40 13.48
CA TYR A 7 -26.00 27.38 12.77
C TYR A 7 -25.42 27.98 11.48
N ASN A 8 -24.50 28.94 11.64
CA ASN A 8 -23.73 29.55 10.55
C ASN A 8 -22.23 29.49 10.86
N TYR A 9 -21.69 28.28 11.09
CA TYR A 9 -20.23 28.05 11.25
C TYR A 9 -19.66 26.95 10.34
N LEU A 10 -20.40 26.48 9.33
CA LEU A 10 -19.89 25.64 8.23
C LEU A 10 -19.51 26.50 7.01
N GLY A 11 -18.86 27.64 7.26
CA GLY A 11 -18.38 28.56 6.25
C GLY A 11 -17.02 28.12 5.71
N TYR A 12 -17.05 27.38 4.60
CA TYR A 12 -15.90 27.08 3.75
C TYR A 12 -15.17 28.38 3.34
N SER A 13 -13.84 28.41 3.45
CA SER A 13 -13.03 29.33 2.64
C SER A 13 -12.12 28.48 1.76
N HIS A 14 -12.22 28.69 0.46
CA HIS A 14 -11.66 27.87 -0.63
C HIS A 14 -10.13 27.77 -0.65
N ALA A 15 -9.42 28.37 0.32
CA ALA A 15 -7.98 28.62 0.22
C ALA A 15 -7.09 27.47 0.72
N LYS A 16 -7.56 26.59 1.63
CA LYS A 16 -6.66 25.63 2.32
C LYS A 16 -6.68 24.19 1.83
N TYR A 17 -7.48 23.86 0.81
CA TYR A 17 -7.54 22.50 0.23
C TYR A 17 -6.33 22.21 -0.70
N LEU A 18 -5.54 23.22 -1.09
CA LEU A 18 -4.64 23.16 -2.25
C LEU A 18 -3.18 23.54 -1.99
N GLU A 19 -2.78 23.87 -0.75
CA GLU A 19 -1.55 24.65 -0.52
C GLU A 19 -0.25 23.86 -0.26
N ASN A 20 -0.26 22.53 -0.18
CA ASN A 20 0.97 21.79 0.14
C ASN A 20 1.50 20.97 -1.04
N ASP A 21 2.63 21.42 -1.61
CA ASP A 21 3.49 20.58 -2.45
C ASP A 21 4.25 19.56 -1.56
N PRO A 22 4.15 18.26 -1.84
CA PRO A 22 4.84 17.25 -1.04
C PRO A 22 6.34 17.21 -1.37
N VAL A 23 7.17 17.55 -0.38
CA VAL A 23 8.61 17.26 -0.38
C VAL A 23 8.84 15.84 0.16
N GLN A 24 9.42 15.00 -0.69
CA GLN A 24 9.66 13.58 -0.48
C GLN A 24 10.67 13.31 0.64
N TYR A 25 10.15 12.84 1.77
CA TYR A 25 10.81 11.84 2.59
C TYR A 25 9.74 10.77 2.79
N ASP A 26 10.03 9.50 2.48
CA ASP A 26 8.99 8.46 2.50
C ASP A 26 8.42 8.19 3.90
N ILE A 27 9.16 8.59 4.94
CA ILE A 27 8.73 8.58 6.34
C ILE A 27 9.17 9.89 6.99
N LYS A 28 8.26 10.55 7.70
CA LYS A 28 8.56 11.65 8.62
C LYS A 28 7.89 11.36 9.95
N VAL A 29 8.65 11.35 11.04
CA VAL A 29 8.08 11.22 12.38
C VAL A 29 8.62 12.32 13.27
N ASN A 30 7.73 13.08 13.91
CA ASN A 30 8.10 14.17 14.80
C ASN A 30 7.15 14.26 15.99
N GLU A 31 7.63 14.81 17.10
CA GLU A 31 6.75 15.32 18.14
C GLU A 31 6.17 16.67 17.72
N VAL A 32 4.85 16.83 17.81
CA VAL A 32 4.12 18.03 17.42
C VAL A 32 3.21 18.47 18.55
N ILE A 33 3.22 19.78 18.84
CA ILE A 33 2.35 20.39 19.85
C ILE A 33 1.35 21.30 19.14
N PHE A 34 0.10 20.86 19.06
CA PHE A 34 -0.99 21.70 18.58
C PHE A 34 -1.46 22.64 19.70
N LYS A 35 -1.24 23.94 19.52
CA LYS A 35 -1.75 24.99 20.43
C LYS A 35 -3.03 25.65 19.92
N GLU A 36 -3.39 25.38 18.67
CA GLU A 36 -4.58 25.90 18.01
C GLU A 36 -5.32 24.78 17.28
N ASN A 37 -6.61 25.01 17.03
CA ASN A 37 -7.43 24.09 16.25
C ASN A 37 -6.86 23.93 14.85
N GLN A 38 -6.82 22.69 14.37
CA GLN A 38 -6.53 22.41 12.97
C GLN A 38 -7.84 22.42 12.20
N GLY A 39 -7.96 23.34 11.25
CA GLY A 39 -9.10 23.40 10.34
C GLY A 39 -9.23 22.13 9.49
N THR A 40 -10.35 21.98 8.78
CA THR A 40 -10.57 20.84 7.88
C THR A 40 -9.53 20.79 6.78
N HIS A 41 -8.85 19.65 6.67
CA HIS A 41 -7.82 19.40 5.67
C HIS A 41 -7.67 17.89 5.39
N PHE A 42 -6.75 17.53 4.50
CA PHE A 42 -6.36 16.15 4.21
C PHE A 42 -4.88 16.13 3.80
N HIS A 43 -4.27 14.95 3.77
CA HIS A 43 -2.91 14.76 3.27
C HIS A 43 -2.88 13.60 2.27
N ASP A 44 -1.85 13.56 1.42
CA ASP A 44 -1.61 12.45 0.49
C ASP A 44 -0.98 11.23 1.18
N ASP A 45 -0.41 11.42 2.37
CA ASP A 45 0.25 10.42 3.18
C ASP A 45 -0.72 9.66 4.11
N VAL A 46 -0.32 8.46 4.52
CA VAL A 46 -0.90 7.82 5.70
C VAL A 46 -0.36 8.53 6.93
N GLU A 47 -1.24 9.01 7.78
CA GLU A 47 -0.89 9.78 8.97
C GLU A 47 -1.23 8.99 10.24
N LEU A 48 -0.26 8.89 11.14
CA LEU A 48 -0.38 8.29 12.45
C LEU A 48 -0.25 9.38 13.51
N LEU A 49 -1.19 9.46 14.44
CA LEU A 49 -1.13 10.38 15.58
C LEU A 49 -1.21 9.56 16.86
N TYR A 50 -0.11 9.50 17.62
CA TYR A 50 -0.14 8.98 18.98
C TYR A 50 -0.26 10.15 19.96
N VAL A 51 -1.36 10.21 20.70
CA VAL A 51 -1.60 11.30 21.66
C VAL A 51 -0.78 11.07 22.91
N VAL A 52 0.22 11.91 23.15
CA VAL A 52 1.06 11.85 24.36
C VAL A 52 0.36 12.57 25.51
N ASN A 53 -0.25 13.74 25.24
CA ASN A 53 -0.90 14.54 26.26
C ASN A 53 -2.03 15.42 25.68
N GLY A 54 -3.04 15.69 26.50
CA GLY A 54 -4.19 16.52 26.16
C GLY A 54 -5.37 15.75 25.57
N GLU A 55 -6.41 16.50 25.22
CA GLU A 55 -7.66 15.98 24.68
C GLU A 55 -8.14 16.85 23.52
N ALA A 56 -8.72 16.21 22.50
CA ALA A 56 -9.29 16.88 21.36
C ALA A 56 -10.48 16.12 20.76
N LYS A 57 -11.30 16.87 20.02
CA LYS A 57 -12.31 16.34 19.11
C LYS A 57 -11.67 16.21 17.73
N LEU A 58 -11.57 14.98 17.25
CA LEU A 58 -11.14 14.66 15.90
C LEU A 58 -12.38 14.44 15.02
N PHE A 59 -12.59 15.30 14.04
CA PHE A 59 -13.63 15.11 13.03
C PHE A 59 -12.99 14.40 11.85
N VAL A 60 -13.58 13.30 11.37
CA VAL A 60 -13.13 12.59 10.16
C VAL A 60 -14.33 12.31 9.29
N ASN A 61 -14.33 12.83 8.05
CA ASN A 61 -15.44 12.69 7.11
C ASN A 61 -16.81 13.06 7.74
N ASN A 62 -16.82 14.09 8.58
CA ASN A 62 -17.96 14.60 9.39
C ASN A 62 -18.39 13.73 10.58
N GLU A 63 -17.66 12.66 10.91
CA GLU A 63 -17.88 11.87 12.12
C GLU A 63 -16.98 12.36 13.26
N LEU A 64 -17.54 12.47 14.46
CA LEU A 64 -16.82 12.94 15.64
C LEU A 64 -16.20 11.77 16.41
N ASN A 65 -14.89 11.86 16.65
CA ASN A 65 -14.13 10.97 17.49
C ASN A 65 -13.48 11.78 18.62
N ASN A 66 -13.56 11.30 19.85
CA ASN A 66 -12.85 11.92 20.97
C ASN A 66 -11.50 11.21 21.13
N ILE A 67 -10.42 12.01 21.13
CA ILE A 67 -9.06 11.52 21.31
C ILE A 67 -8.44 12.11 22.58
N SER A 68 -7.72 11.28 23.32
CA SER A 68 -7.02 11.65 24.55
C SER A 68 -5.71 10.88 24.69
N ALA A 69 -4.90 11.24 25.70
CA ALA A 69 -3.60 10.63 25.95
C ALA A 69 -3.65 9.09 25.96
N GLY A 70 -2.76 8.47 25.17
CA GLY A 70 -2.65 7.03 24.97
C GLY A 70 -3.40 6.49 23.75
N ASP A 71 -4.18 7.32 23.05
CA ASP A 71 -4.86 6.94 21.82
C ASP A 71 -3.91 6.95 20.64
N LEU A 72 -4.05 5.94 19.77
CA LEU A 72 -3.39 5.92 18.46
C LEU A 72 -4.44 6.12 17.37
N VAL A 73 -4.24 7.15 16.55
CA VAL A 73 -5.08 7.46 15.40
C VAL A 73 -4.34 7.05 14.13
N MET A 74 -5.06 6.44 13.18
CA MET A 74 -4.58 6.23 11.82
C MET A 74 -5.53 6.87 10.82
N LEU A 75 -5.00 7.80 10.03
CA LEU A 75 -5.71 8.54 9.00
C LEU A 75 -5.18 8.14 7.63
N MET A 76 -6.09 7.75 6.76
CA MET A 76 -5.78 7.42 5.38
C MET A 76 -5.85 8.67 4.50
N PRO A 77 -5.24 8.66 3.30
CA PRO A 77 -5.27 9.80 2.40
C PRO A 77 -6.68 10.28 1.99
N TYR A 78 -7.72 9.49 2.23
CA TYR A 78 -9.12 9.83 1.96
C TYR A 78 -9.90 10.33 3.18
N HIS A 79 -9.26 10.42 4.33
CA HIS A 79 -9.84 10.97 5.55
C HIS A 79 -9.67 12.49 5.55
N VAL A 80 -10.74 13.20 5.17
CA VAL A 80 -10.83 14.65 5.38
C VAL A 80 -11.10 14.87 6.85
N HIS A 81 -10.24 15.61 7.53
CA HIS A 81 -10.28 15.68 8.99
C HIS A 81 -9.96 17.07 9.57
N ALA A 82 -10.39 17.29 10.81
CA ALA A 82 -10.14 18.50 11.58
C ALA A 82 -9.91 18.15 13.06
N ILE A 83 -9.05 18.91 13.74
CA ILE A 83 -8.75 18.72 15.17
C ILE A 83 -9.20 19.96 15.93
N LYS A 84 -10.15 19.78 16.84
CA LYS A 84 -10.61 20.83 17.76
C LYS A 84 -10.16 20.52 19.17
N LEU A 85 -9.29 21.35 19.72
CA LEU A 85 -8.72 21.16 21.04
C LEU A 85 -9.80 21.30 22.12
N ILE A 86 -9.78 20.38 23.08
CA ILE A 86 -10.53 20.48 24.34
C ILE A 86 -9.60 21.03 25.43
N SER A 87 -8.38 20.51 25.48
CA SER A 87 -7.30 21.02 26.33
C SER A 87 -6.62 22.27 25.73
N LYS A 88 -5.76 22.94 26.52
CA LYS A 88 -4.95 24.10 26.05
C LYS A 88 -4.02 23.74 24.89
N SER A 89 -3.56 22.50 24.84
CA SER A 89 -2.72 21.97 23.78
C SER A 89 -2.92 20.47 23.65
N LEU A 90 -2.60 19.93 22.48
CA LEU A 90 -2.52 18.50 22.21
C LEU A 90 -1.10 18.18 21.77
N THR A 91 -0.39 17.33 22.52
CA THR A 91 0.94 16.85 22.16
C THR A 91 0.80 15.47 21.53
N VAL A 92 1.34 15.30 20.33
CA VAL A 92 1.30 14.03 19.60
C VAL A 92 2.67 13.67 19.05
N TYR A 93 2.94 12.38 18.92
CA TYR A 93 3.87 11.92 17.88
C TYR A 93 3.10 11.81 16.57
N GLN A 94 3.52 12.57 15.56
CA GLN A 94 2.94 12.58 14.22
C GLN A 94 3.88 11.84 13.26
N GLY A 95 3.44 10.69 12.78
CA GLY A 95 4.08 9.96 11.69
C GLY A 95 3.35 10.19 10.37
N LYS A 96 4.07 10.55 9.31
CA LYS A 96 3.57 10.60 7.93
C LYS A 96 4.36 9.62 7.08
N VAL A 97 3.65 8.75 6.37
CA VAL A 97 4.23 7.67 5.58
C VAL A 97 3.63 7.73 4.18
N SER A 98 4.49 7.73 3.16
CA SER A 98 4.01 7.74 1.79
C SER A 98 3.20 6.47 1.48
N LEU A 99 2.09 6.61 0.75
CA LEU A 99 1.26 5.46 0.38
C LEU A 99 2.06 4.42 -0.42
N GLY A 100 3.03 4.88 -1.22
CA GLY A 100 3.93 4.01 -1.97
C GLY A 100 4.77 3.11 -1.08
N LEU A 101 5.29 3.64 0.03
CA LEU A 101 6.08 2.86 0.97
C LEU A 101 5.23 1.85 1.74
N LEU A 102 3.98 2.22 2.10
CA LEU A 102 3.05 1.27 2.71
C LEU A 102 2.75 0.09 1.76
N LEU A 103 2.44 0.39 0.49
CA LEU A 103 2.21 -0.64 -0.53
C LEU A 103 3.45 -1.52 -0.76
N TYR A 104 4.64 -0.93 -0.70
CA TYR A 104 5.92 -1.64 -0.79
C TYR A 104 6.15 -2.61 0.39
N SER A 105 5.78 -2.18 1.60
CA SER A 105 5.98 -2.96 2.83
C SER A 105 5.03 -4.16 3.01
N SER A 106 3.94 -4.22 2.23
CA SER A 106 3.00 -5.35 2.23
C SER A 106 3.60 -6.59 1.56
N ILE A 107 4.52 -7.25 2.28
CA ILE A 107 5.21 -8.48 1.84
C ILE A 107 4.25 -9.68 1.69
N SER A 108 2.95 -9.55 2.04
CA SER A 108 1.97 -10.62 1.79
C SER A 108 0.57 -10.12 1.41
N ARG A 109 -0.06 -10.85 0.48
CA ARG A 109 -1.50 -10.72 0.12
C ARG A 109 -2.45 -10.83 1.32
N ILE A 110 -2.00 -11.46 2.43
CA ILE A 110 -2.78 -11.58 3.67
C ILE A 110 -2.80 -10.24 4.40
N ILE A 111 -1.66 -9.54 4.48
CA ILE A 111 -1.56 -8.21 5.07
C ILE A 111 -2.38 -7.21 4.26
N GLU A 112 -2.31 -7.27 2.92
CA GLU A 112 -3.14 -6.45 2.03
C GLU A 112 -4.64 -6.60 2.35
N LYS A 113 -5.15 -7.84 2.40
CA LYS A 113 -6.56 -8.11 2.73
C LYS A 113 -6.95 -7.65 4.15
N HIS A 114 -6.10 -7.85 5.14
CA HIS A 114 -6.40 -7.45 6.52
C HIS A 114 -6.31 -5.93 6.74
N ILE A 115 -5.34 -5.26 6.11
CA ILE A 115 -5.26 -3.80 6.10
C ILE A 115 -6.47 -3.25 5.36
N SER A 116 -6.80 -3.75 4.17
CA SER A 116 -8.02 -3.34 3.46
C SER A 116 -9.29 -3.57 4.26
N TYR A 117 -9.42 -4.67 5.00
CA TYR A 117 -10.60 -4.94 5.83
C TYR A 117 -10.69 -4.05 7.08
N SER A 118 -9.58 -3.86 7.81
CA SER A 118 -9.53 -2.95 8.96
C SER A 118 -9.69 -1.48 8.56
N LEU A 119 -9.22 -1.10 7.37
CA LEU A 119 -9.47 0.22 6.77
C LEU A 119 -10.89 0.37 6.20
N ALA A 120 -11.53 -0.72 5.80
CA ALA A 120 -12.89 -0.74 5.27
C ALA A 120 -13.98 -0.66 6.35
N TYR A 121 -13.71 -1.17 7.56
CA TYR A 121 -14.75 -1.33 8.59
C TYR A 121 -14.33 -0.86 9.99
N GLY A 122 -13.15 -0.26 10.13
CA GLY A 122 -12.54 0.06 11.41
C GLY A 122 -12.69 1.50 11.87
N ASN A 123 -12.70 1.67 13.19
CA ASN A 123 -12.53 2.96 13.84
C ASN A 123 -11.14 3.54 13.50
N VAL A 124 -11.04 4.85 13.32
CA VAL A 124 -9.76 5.55 13.12
C VAL A 124 -8.94 5.68 14.40
N VAL A 125 -9.55 5.43 15.56
CA VAL A 125 -8.93 5.50 16.88
C VAL A 125 -8.83 4.10 17.48
N ALA A 126 -7.60 3.67 17.77
CA ALA A 126 -7.31 2.43 18.48
C ALA A 126 -7.02 2.73 19.96
N LYS A 127 -7.61 1.91 20.84
CA LYS A 127 -7.51 2.04 22.30
C LYS A 127 -6.68 0.88 22.86
N PHE A 128 -5.65 1.21 23.64
CA PHE A 128 -4.66 0.23 24.10
C PHE A 128 -4.61 0.10 25.63
N THR A 129 -4.13 -1.04 26.11
CA THR A 129 -3.80 -1.21 27.54
C THR A 129 -2.58 -0.36 27.92
N ASP A 130 -2.38 -0.06 29.21
CA ASP A 130 -1.25 0.79 29.64
C ASP A 130 0.13 0.19 29.29
N LYS A 131 0.24 -1.15 29.25
CA LYS A 131 1.45 -1.83 28.80
C LYS A 131 1.70 -1.62 27.32
N GLU A 132 0.65 -1.62 26.50
CA GLU A 132 0.75 -1.40 25.05
C GLU A 132 0.99 0.08 24.72
N LYS A 133 0.35 1.00 25.44
CA LYS A 133 0.61 2.45 25.33
C LYS A 133 2.10 2.76 25.47
N LYS A 134 2.74 2.26 26.53
CA LYS A 134 4.19 2.43 26.75
C LYS A 134 5.03 1.91 25.59
N LYS A 135 4.66 0.75 25.02
CA LYS A 135 5.37 0.18 23.88
C LYS A 135 5.21 1.00 22.61
N ILE A 136 4.00 1.50 22.35
CA ILE A 136 3.73 2.35 21.16
C ILE A 136 4.52 3.65 21.29
N GLN A 137 4.48 4.29 22.46
CA GLN A 137 5.28 5.47 22.75
C GLN A 137 6.78 5.22 22.52
N GLN A 138 7.33 4.13 23.07
CA GLN A 138 8.72 3.75 22.85
C GLN A 138 9.06 3.55 21.38
N ASN A 139 8.17 2.92 20.59
CA ASN A 139 8.39 2.77 19.14
C ASN A 139 8.45 4.14 18.44
N PHE A 140 7.62 5.12 18.83
CA PHE A 140 7.68 6.47 18.26
C PHE A 140 8.97 7.21 18.66
N GLU A 141 9.41 7.06 19.90
CA GLU A 141 10.69 7.62 20.37
C GLU A 141 11.87 7.01 19.61
N GLU A 142 11.88 5.68 19.44
CA GLU A 142 12.92 4.94 18.72
C GLU A 142 13.00 5.35 17.24
N ILE A 143 11.88 5.50 16.54
CA ILE A 143 11.92 5.95 15.14
C ILE A 143 12.36 7.40 15.00
N ILE A 144 11.97 8.28 15.94
CA ILE A 144 12.44 9.67 15.94
C ILE A 144 13.95 9.71 16.14
N GLU A 145 14.49 8.90 17.07
CA GLU A 145 15.93 8.78 17.28
C GLU A 145 16.63 8.26 16.01
N GLU A 146 16.16 7.14 15.46
CA GLU A 146 16.77 6.50 14.29
C GLU A 146 16.77 7.41 13.05
N LEU A 147 15.67 8.10 12.77
CA LEU A 147 15.58 9.01 11.62
C LEU A 147 16.39 10.31 11.80
N ASN A 148 16.78 10.64 13.03
CA ASN A 148 17.67 11.77 13.32
C ASN A 148 19.16 11.36 13.34
N THR A 149 19.47 10.06 13.40
CA THR A 149 20.83 9.54 13.28
C THR A 149 21.18 9.23 11.83
N ASP A 150 22.33 9.71 11.36
CA ASP A 150 22.86 9.37 10.02
C ASP A 150 23.59 8.02 10.05
N THR A 151 22.85 6.96 10.39
CA THR A 151 23.34 5.58 10.50
C THR A 151 22.93 4.77 9.27
N PHE A 152 23.76 3.78 8.91
CA PHE A 152 23.46 2.87 7.82
C PHE A 152 22.11 2.16 8.05
N LEU A 153 21.22 2.21 7.07
CA LEU A 153 19.86 1.64 7.09
C LEU A 153 18.86 2.27 8.07
N ASN A 154 19.13 3.46 8.60
CA ASN A 154 18.20 4.18 9.49
C ASN A 154 16.75 4.24 8.98
N THR A 155 16.57 4.51 7.69
CA THR A 155 15.26 4.60 7.03
C THR A 155 14.55 3.24 7.00
N MET A 156 15.29 2.13 6.83
CA MET A 156 14.74 0.77 6.84
C MET A 156 14.34 0.33 8.25
N ILE A 157 15.14 0.70 9.25
CA ILE A 157 14.81 0.47 10.65
C ILE A 157 13.54 1.27 11.01
N GLY A 158 13.50 2.56 10.69
CA GLY A 158 12.31 3.40 10.86
C GLY A 158 11.08 2.82 10.17
N LEU A 159 11.20 2.37 8.92
CA LEU A 159 10.11 1.69 8.22
C LEU A 159 9.63 0.44 8.97
N SER A 160 10.54 -0.40 9.47
CA SER A 160 10.16 -1.61 10.23
C SER A 160 9.36 -1.27 11.49
N ILE A 161 9.71 -0.19 12.18
CA ILE A 161 9.04 0.29 13.40
C ILE A 161 7.65 0.86 13.05
N ILE A 162 7.54 1.66 11.99
CA ILE A 162 6.25 2.17 11.49
C ILE A 162 5.31 1.03 11.08
N ILE A 163 5.80 0.04 10.35
CA ILE A 163 5.00 -1.14 9.97
C ILE A 163 4.51 -1.86 11.22
N LYS A 164 5.36 -2.05 12.23
CA LYS A 164 4.98 -2.63 13.52
C LYS A 164 3.85 -1.84 14.19
N ILE A 165 3.92 -0.50 14.21
CA ILE A 165 2.85 0.36 14.76
C ILE A 165 1.54 0.16 13.99
N ILE A 166 1.58 0.15 12.65
CA ILE A 166 0.41 -0.08 11.80
C ILE A 166 -0.21 -1.45 12.06
N LEU A 167 0.62 -2.50 12.18
CA LEU A 167 0.14 -3.86 12.49
C LEU A 167 -0.48 -3.94 13.90
N MET A 168 0.05 -3.20 14.88
CA MET A 168 -0.55 -3.10 16.22
C MET A 168 -1.92 -2.40 16.16
N PHE A 169 -2.04 -1.32 15.39
CA PHE A 169 -3.32 -0.65 15.13
C PHE A 169 -4.32 -1.60 14.48
N SER A 170 -3.96 -2.24 13.34
CA SER A 170 -4.86 -3.15 12.62
C SER A 170 -5.32 -4.33 13.47
N ARG A 171 -4.44 -4.89 14.32
CA ARG A 171 -4.80 -5.96 15.26
C ARG A 171 -5.84 -5.50 16.28
N ASN A 172 -5.67 -4.31 16.85
CA ASN A 172 -6.59 -3.75 17.84
C ASN A 172 -8.00 -3.57 17.22
N ILE A 173 -8.06 -2.92 16.06
CA ILE A 173 -9.31 -2.68 15.34
C ILE A 173 -10.00 -3.98 14.91
N ALA A 174 -9.25 -4.97 14.42
CA ALA A 174 -9.81 -6.27 14.06
C ALA A 174 -10.44 -6.99 15.26
N GLY A 175 -9.83 -6.87 16.44
CA GLY A 175 -10.39 -7.37 17.69
C GLY A 175 -11.74 -6.72 18.02
N SER A 176 -11.83 -5.38 17.92
CA SER A 176 -13.08 -4.64 18.15
C SER A 176 -14.21 -5.03 17.18
N ILE A 177 -13.90 -5.19 15.89
CA ILE A 177 -14.89 -5.62 14.88
C ILE A 177 -15.43 -7.02 15.20
N SER A 178 -14.55 -7.96 15.58
CA SER A 178 -14.96 -9.33 15.96
C SER A 178 -15.84 -9.38 17.21
N ALA A 179 -15.73 -8.37 18.07
CA ALA A 179 -16.57 -8.17 19.25
C ALA A 179 -17.96 -7.58 18.93
N HIS A 180 -18.35 -7.49 17.65
CA HIS A 180 -19.65 -7.00 17.14
C HIS A 180 -19.91 -5.50 17.36
N GLU A 181 -18.88 -4.68 17.62
CA GLU A 181 -18.96 -3.22 17.47
C GLU A 181 -18.80 -2.85 15.99
N CYS A 182 -19.81 -3.12 15.16
CA CYS A 182 -19.84 -2.59 13.80
C CYS A 182 -20.08 -1.07 13.87
N TYR A 183 -19.06 -0.28 13.54
CA TYR A 183 -19.19 1.16 13.41
C TYR A 183 -20.04 1.47 12.17
N GLU A 184 -21.25 1.99 12.38
CA GLU A 184 -22.09 2.45 11.28
C GLU A 184 -21.60 3.81 10.78
N HIS A 185 -20.77 3.77 9.74
CA HIS A 185 -20.28 4.97 9.10
C HIS A 185 -21.37 5.71 8.32
N SER A 186 -21.21 7.02 8.26
CA SER A 186 -22.00 7.95 7.46
C SER A 186 -21.94 7.62 5.97
N ILE A 187 -22.92 8.11 5.22
CA ILE A 187 -22.94 7.93 3.77
C ILE A 187 -21.71 8.55 3.10
N THR A 188 -21.25 9.71 3.58
CA THR A 188 -20.07 10.39 3.02
C THR A 188 -18.81 9.55 3.19
N TRP A 189 -18.63 8.95 4.36
CA TRP A 189 -17.54 8.00 4.62
C TRP A 189 -17.58 6.82 3.64
N LYS A 190 -18.73 6.15 3.54
CA LYS A 190 -18.92 4.99 2.65
C LYS A 190 -18.65 5.34 1.19
N LEU A 191 -19.06 6.54 0.74
CA LEU A 191 -18.79 7.02 -0.62
C LEU A 191 -17.29 7.27 -0.87
N MET A 192 -16.60 7.96 0.04
CA MET A 192 -15.14 8.18 -0.06
C MET A 192 -14.38 6.86 -0.08
N GLN A 193 -14.72 5.97 0.83
CA GLN A 193 -14.11 4.64 0.92
C GLN A 193 -14.36 3.83 -0.36
N TYR A 194 -15.60 3.76 -0.84
CA TYR A 194 -15.91 3.04 -2.07
C TYR A 194 -15.10 3.57 -3.25
N MET A 195 -15.02 4.90 -3.41
CA MET A 195 -14.22 5.54 -4.45
C MET A 195 -12.74 5.14 -4.34
N HIS A 196 -12.16 5.15 -3.14
CA HIS A 196 -10.76 4.78 -2.93
C HIS A 196 -10.47 3.28 -3.08
N MET A 197 -11.41 2.40 -2.78
CA MET A 197 -11.25 0.96 -2.99
C MET A 197 -11.46 0.53 -4.44
N ASN A 198 -12.19 1.33 -5.23
CA ASN A 198 -12.55 1.02 -6.60
C ASN A 198 -11.98 2.02 -7.62
N PHE A 199 -11.01 2.86 -7.23
CA PHE A 199 -10.56 4.01 -8.03
C PHE A 199 -10.09 3.64 -9.45
N SER A 200 -9.54 2.44 -9.63
CA SER A 200 -9.08 1.92 -10.93
C SER A 200 -10.24 1.51 -11.86
N ASN A 201 -11.43 1.29 -11.32
CA ASN A 201 -12.62 0.86 -12.06
C ASN A 201 -13.37 2.04 -12.70
N ASP A 202 -14.31 1.76 -13.61
CA ASP A 202 -15.14 2.80 -14.24
C ASP A 202 -16.23 3.28 -13.26
N ILE A 203 -15.87 4.26 -12.43
CA ILE A 203 -16.74 4.89 -11.44
C ILE A 203 -17.36 6.16 -12.03
N SER A 204 -18.67 6.31 -11.87
CA SER A 204 -19.41 7.54 -12.19
C SER A 204 -20.46 7.85 -11.12
N ALA A 205 -20.96 9.09 -11.11
CA ALA A 205 -22.04 9.45 -10.19
C ALA A 205 -23.30 8.61 -10.43
N LYS A 206 -23.50 8.14 -11.67
CA LYS A 206 -24.60 7.25 -12.04
C LYS A 206 -24.40 5.84 -11.48
N SER A 207 -23.19 5.29 -11.53
CA SER A 207 -22.93 3.95 -10.98
C SER A 207 -23.02 3.95 -9.44
N LEU A 208 -22.49 4.97 -8.77
CA LEU A 208 -22.63 5.13 -7.32
C LEU A 208 -24.08 5.37 -6.89
N ALA A 209 -24.84 6.14 -7.68
CA ALA A 209 -26.27 6.35 -7.45
C ALA A 209 -27.04 5.02 -7.42
N THR A 210 -26.74 4.11 -8.35
CA THR A 210 -27.33 2.77 -8.36
C THR A 210 -26.89 1.95 -7.14
N GLU A 211 -25.58 1.89 -6.85
CA GLU A 211 -25.02 1.11 -5.74
C GLU A 211 -25.58 1.55 -4.37
N PHE A 212 -25.68 2.86 -4.13
CA PHE A 212 -26.11 3.42 -2.86
C PHE A 212 -27.61 3.75 -2.82
N SER A 213 -28.38 3.41 -3.87
CA SER A 213 -29.80 3.74 -3.99
C SER A 213 -30.11 5.24 -3.80
N MET A 214 -29.34 6.11 -4.45
CA MET A 214 -29.47 7.57 -4.38
C MET A 214 -29.52 8.21 -5.77
N SER A 215 -29.80 9.51 -5.87
CA SER A 215 -29.69 10.22 -7.15
C SER A 215 -28.24 10.63 -7.44
N PRO A 216 -27.81 10.71 -8.72
CA PRO A 216 -26.44 11.15 -9.07
C PRO A 216 -26.11 12.56 -8.56
N ASN A 217 -27.09 13.46 -8.53
CA ASN A 217 -26.94 14.81 -7.98
C ASN A 217 -26.62 14.77 -6.48
N LYS A 218 -27.27 13.86 -5.74
CA LYS A 218 -27.04 13.70 -4.31
C LYS A 218 -25.64 13.14 -4.02
N ILE A 219 -25.14 12.20 -4.84
CA ILE A 219 -23.75 11.73 -4.79
C ILE A 219 -22.78 12.90 -4.95
N ASN A 220 -22.89 13.67 -6.04
CA ASN A 220 -22.02 14.81 -6.29
C ASN A 220 -22.09 15.87 -5.17
N ASN A 221 -23.28 16.11 -4.61
CA ASN A 221 -23.46 17.03 -3.49
C ASN A 221 -22.73 16.55 -2.23
N TYR A 222 -22.70 15.25 -1.93
CA TYR A 222 -21.91 14.73 -0.80
C TYR A 222 -20.41 14.96 -0.97
N PHE A 223 -19.86 14.68 -2.15
CA PHE A 223 -18.46 14.97 -2.45
C PHE A 223 -18.18 16.46 -2.36
N TYR A 224 -19.05 17.30 -2.93
CA TYR A 224 -18.87 18.76 -2.92
C TYR A 224 -18.92 19.34 -1.51
N LEU A 225 -19.87 18.90 -0.68
CA LEU A 225 -19.96 19.36 0.71
C LEU A 225 -18.78 18.93 1.57
N LEU A 226 -18.19 17.76 1.30
CA LEU A 226 -17.04 17.25 2.05
C LEU A 226 -15.71 17.86 1.57
N THR A 227 -15.52 17.91 0.26
CA THR A 227 -14.20 18.15 -0.36
C THR A 227 -14.12 19.49 -1.11
N GLY A 228 -15.27 20.09 -1.46
CA GLY A 228 -15.36 21.24 -2.36
C GLY A 228 -15.40 20.87 -3.85
N GLU A 229 -15.26 19.59 -4.18
CA GLU A 229 -15.18 19.10 -5.56
C GLU A 229 -16.21 18.00 -5.80
N ASN A 230 -16.61 17.78 -7.05
CA ASN A 230 -17.53 16.69 -7.40
C ASN A 230 -16.81 15.32 -7.39
N LEU A 231 -17.55 14.22 -7.59
CA LEU A 231 -16.98 12.87 -7.61
C LEU A 231 -15.90 12.69 -8.68
N SER A 232 -16.09 13.25 -9.87
CA SER A 232 -15.16 13.06 -11.00
C SER A 232 -13.79 13.65 -10.69
N GLU A 233 -13.77 14.85 -10.09
CA GLU A 233 -12.51 15.52 -9.75
C GLU A 233 -11.80 14.81 -8.60
N ASN A 234 -12.53 14.42 -7.55
CA ASN A 234 -12.00 13.59 -6.47
C ASN A 234 -11.39 12.28 -7.00
N LEU A 235 -12.09 11.60 -7.91
CA LEU A 235 -11.59 10.39 -8.54
C LEU A 235 -10.29 10.64 -9.32
N HIS A 236 -10.22 11.72 -10.10
CA HIS A 236 -8.99 12.08 -10.81
C HIS A 236 -7.82 12.31 -9.85
N ARG A 237 -8.02 13.06 -8.76
CA ARG A 237 -6.99 13.28 -7.74
C ARG A 237 -6.53 11.97 -7.12
N THR A 238 -7.46 11.10 -6.72
CA THR A 238 -7.14 9.78 -6.18
C THR A 238 -6.28 8.98 -7.16
N ARG A 239 -6.67 8.92 -8.43
CA ARG A 239 -5.89 8.22 -9.47
C ARG A 239 -4.49 8.80 -9.66
N ILE A 240 -4.36 10.13 -9.68
CA ILE A 240 -3.05 10.79 -9.78
C ILE A 240 -2.20 10.52 -8.53
N ARG A 241 -2.78 10.48 -7.34
CA ARG A 241 -2.08 10.12 -6.09
C ARG A 241 -1.52 8.71 -6.14
N TYR A 242 -2.33 7.72 -6.53
CA TYR A 242 -1.85 6.35 -6.72
C TYR A 242 -0.77 6.28 -7.81
N ALA A 243 -0.91 7.04 -8.89
CA ALA A 243 0.14 7.12 -9.91
C ALA A 243 1.46 7.66 -9.33
N CYS A 244 1.41 8.71 -8.50
CA CYS A 244 2.57 9.27 -7.79
C CYS A 244 3.28 8.20 -6.94
N SER A 245 2.52 7.40 -6.19
CA SER A 245 3.09 6.30 -5.39
C SER A 245 3.68 5.17 -6.23
N MET A 246 3.29 5.04 -7.50
CA MET A 246 3.83 4.02 -8.40
C MET A 246 5.08 4.50 -9.15
N PHE A 247 5.34 5.82 -9.22
CA PHE A 247 6.48 6.32 -9.98
C PHE A 247 7.83 5.88 -9.42
N GLN A 248 7.90 5.54 -8.12
CA GLN A 248 9.06 4.93 -7.45
C GLN A 248 9.54 3.60 -8.07
N PHE A 249 8.68 2.95 -8.87
CA PHE A 249 9.01 1.73 -9.59
C PHE A 249 9.45 2.09 -11.01
N ASP A 250 10.77 2.13 -11.23
CA ASP A 250 11.39 2.50 -12.51
C ASP A 250 10.94 1.59 -13.67
N GLU A 251 10.64 0.33 -13.35
CA GLU A 251 10.11 -0.66 -14.29
C GLU A 251 8.75 -0.30 -14.93
N LEU A 252 7.95 0.55 -14.27
CA LEU A 252 6.62 0.90 -14.74
C LEU A 252 6.72 1.99 -15.79
N SER A 253 6.11 1.82 -16.96
CA SER A 253 5.97 2.96 -17.88
C SER A 253 4.86 3.91 -17.42
N SER A 254 5.02 5.22 -17.68
CA SER A 254 3.98 6.23 -17.42
C SER A 254 2.64 5.88 -18.07
N SER A 255 2.67 5.26 -19.26
CA SER A 255 1.46 4.77 -19.94
C SER A 255 0.80 3.62 -19.20
N TYR A 256 1.59 2.67 -18.67
CA TYR A 256 1.08 1.56 -17.88
C TYR A 256 0.43 2.06 -16.59
N ILE A 257 1.11 2.94 -15.85
CA ILE A 257 0.59 3.55 -14.62
C ILE A 257 -0.76 4.22 -14.88
N GLY A 258 -0.85 5.04 -15.93
CA GLY A 258 -2.10 5.69 -16.32
C GLY A 258 -3.25 4.71 -16.54
N LYS A 259 -2.99 3.60 -17.24
CA LYS A 259 -3.99 2.53 -17.45
C LYS A 259 -4.36 1.82 -16.16
N TYR A 260 -3.37 1.49 -15.32
CA TYR A 260 -3.56 0.78 -14.05
C TYR A 260 -4.44 1.59 -13.09
N VAL A 261 -4.19 2.91 -12.98
CA VAL A 261 -5.02 3.78 -12.13
C VAL A 261 -6.37 4.11 -12.77
N GLY A 262 -6.73 3.53 -13.92
CA GLY A 262 -8.09 3.59 -14.47
C GLY A 262 -8.33 4.62 -15.58
N TYR A 263 -7.28 5.19 -16.19
CA TYR A 263 -7.45 6.00 -17.41
C TYR A 263 -7.55 5.10 -18.65
N LYS A 264 -8.59 5.33 -19.47
CA LYS A 264 -8.79 4.60 -20.74
C LYS A 264 -7.71 4.90 -21.79
N ASN A 265 -7.13 6.10 -21.75
CA ASN A 265 -6.06 6.50 -22.66
C ASN A 265 -5.00 7.35 -21.95
N THR A 266 -3.75 7.18 -22.40
CA THR A 266 -2.56 7.82 -21.84
C THR A 266 -2.62 9.34 -21.98
N SER A 267 -3.18 9.87 -23.07
CA SER A 267 -3.30 11.32 -23.28
C SER A 267 -4.15 12.01 -22.21
N SER A 268 -5.26 11.39 -21.79
CA SER A 268 -6.12 11.93 -20.72
C SER A 268 -5.42 11.86 -19.37
N PHE A 269 -4.69 10.77 -19.10
CA PHE A 269 -3.85 10.65 -17.91
C PHE A 269 -2.80 11.78 -17.88
N PHE A 270 -2.04 11.97 -18.95
CA PHE A 270 -0.97 12.96 -19.01
C PHE A 270 -1.49 14.38 -18.85
N ARG A 271 -2.62 14.70 -19.50
CA ARG A 271 -3.28 16.00 -19.36
C ARG A 271 -3.69 16.25 -17.92
N LYS A 272 -4.38 15.29 -17.28
CA LYS A 272 -4.86 15.47 -15.91
C LYS A 272 -3.73 15.44 -14.88
N PHE A 273 -2.70 14.64 -15.11
CA PHE A 273 -1.49 14.62 -14.31
C PHE A 273 -0.81 15.99 -14.34
N LYS A 274 -0.59 16.56 -15.53
CA LYS A 274 0.01 17.90 -15.69
C LYS A 274 -0.86 19.01 -15.12
N GLU A 275 -2.18 18.89 -15.22
CA GLU A 275 -3.11 19.83 -14.62
C GLU A 275 -2.98 19.87 -13.08
N ILE A 276 -2.89 18.70 -12.44
CA ILE A 276 -2.85 18.56 -10.98
C ILE A 276 -1.44 18.83 -10.44
N LYS A 277 -0.40 18.20 -11.01
CA LYS A 277 0.98 18.25 -10.51
C LYS A 277 1.83 19.36 -11.15
N LYS A 278 1.28 20.11 -12.10
CA LYS A 278 1.95 21.21 -12.83
C LYS A 278 3.19 20.79 -13.64
N MET A 279 3.44 19.49 -13.72
CA MET A 279 4.53 18.87 -14.48
C MET A 279 4.04 17.57 -15.13
N THR A 280 4.73 17.09 -16.16
CA THR A 280 4.42 15.82 -16.80
C THR A 280 4.82 14.62 -15.91
N PRO A 281 4.23 13.43 -16.14
CA PRO A 281 4.64 12.21 -15.45
C PRO A 281 6.15 11.93 -15.47
N ASP A 282 6.80 12.16 -16.60
CA ASP A 282 8.22 11.88 -16.77
C ASP A 282 9.10 12.93 -16.06
N GLU A 283 8.68 14.20 -16.06
CA GLU A 283 9.32 15.26 -15.26
C GLU A 283 9.19 14.98 -13.76
N TYR A 284 8.00 14.54 -13.31
CA TYR A 284 7.76 14.13 -11.93
C TYR A 284 8.69 12.99 -11.52
N ARG A 285 8.75 11.91 -12.32
CA ARG A 285 9.64 10.78 -12.08
C ARG A 285 11.10 11.20 -11.91
N LYS A 286 11.61 12.06 -12.81
CA LYS A 286 13.01 12.50 -12.77
C LYS A 286 13.35 13.40 -11.59
N SER A 287 12.39 14.20 -11.12
CA SER A 287 12.62 15.19 -10.07
C SER A 287 12.39 14.65 -8.65
N HIS A 288 11.60 13.58 -8.52
CA HIS A 288 11.16 13.02 -7.24
C HIS A 288 11.66 11.57 -7.05
N ILE A 289 12.75 11.18 -7.71
CA ILE A 289 13.44 9.91 -7.44
C ILE A 289 14.92 10.21 -7.52
N PRO A 290 15.63 10.31 -6.38
CA PRO A 290 17.07 10.50 -6.36
C PRO A 290 17.77 9.37 -7.14
N ASP A 291 18.77 9.73 -7.95
CA ASP A 291 19.61 8.76 -8.67
C ASP A 291 20.60 8.01 -7.74
N ASP A 292 20.42 8.13 -6.41
CA ASP A 292 21.36 7.66 -5.38
C ASP A 292 21.28 6.15 -5.11
N GLY A 293 20.32 5.44 -5.71
CA GLY A 293 20.22 4.00 -5.65
C GLY A 293 19.79 3.42 -4.29
N MET A 294 19.55 4.23 -3.26
CA MET A 294 19.23 3.72 -1.91
C MET A 294 17.77 3.24 -1.82
N TYR A 295 16.87 3.88 -2.58
CA TYR A 295 15.46 3.49 -2.71
C TYR A 295 15.20 2.52 -3.87
N ARG A 296 16.24 2.13 -4.62
CA ARG A 296 16.18 1.01 -5.59
C ARG A 296 16.20 -0.33 -4.83
N THR A 297 15.17 -0.58 -4.03
CA THR A 297 15.07 -1.83 -3.26
C THR A 297 14.55 -2.98 -4.14
N LEU A 298 15.24 -4.12 -3.99
CA LEU A 298 15.29 -5.29 -4.88
C LEU A 298 15.56 -4.92 -6.34
N ASN A 299 16.80 -5.16 -6.80
CA ASN A 299 17.15 -5.19 -8.23
C ASN A 299 16.02 -5.91 -8.99
N THR A 300 15.52 -5.32 -10.08
CA THR A 300 14.41 -5.86 -10.88
C THR A 300 14.62 -7.34 -11.21
N SER A 301 15.86 -7.75 -11.48
CA SER A 301 16.25 -9.15 -11.62
C SER A 301 15.95 -10.01 -10.38
N TRP A 302 16.18 -9.51 -9.17
CA TRP A 302 15.87 -10.18 -7.91
C TRP A 302 14.36 -10.28 -7.66
N LYS A 303 13.56 -9.25 -8.02
CA LYS A 303 12.08 -9.34 -7.96
C LYS A 303 11.55 -10.44 -8.89
N ILE A 304 12.06 -10.48 -10.12
CA ILE A 304 11.75 -11.56 -11.08
C ILE A 304 12.10 -12.91 -10.45
N LEU A 305 13.31 -13.04 -9.93
CA LEU A 305 13.79 -14.29 -9.36
C LEU A 305 12.92 -14.78 -8.18
N LEU A 306 12.58 -13.91 -7.23
CA LEU A 306 11.71 -14.26 -6.09
C LEU A 306 10.33 -14.73 -6.54
N TYR A 307 9.72 -14.04 -7.51
CA TYR A 307 8.45 -14.44 -8.06
C TYR A 307 8.51 -15.82 -8.72
N LEU A 308 9.59 -16.09 -9.46
CA LEU A 308 9.82 -17.41 -10.05
C LEU A 308 10.00 -18.49 -8.99
N PHE A 309 10.63 -18.20 -7.85
CA PHE A 309 10.72 -19.13 -6.72
C PHE A 309 9.36 -19.39 -6.05
N GLU A 310 8.53 -18.36 -5.87
CA GLU A 310 7.22 -18.50 -5.24
C GLU A 310 6.22 -19.27 -6.12
N HIS A 311 6.23 -19.00 -7.43
CA HIS A 311 5.28 -19.54 -8.40
C HIS A 311 5.87 -20.66 -9.29
N TYR A 312 7.01 -21.24 -8.90
CA TYR A 312 7.77 -22.18 -9.75
C TYR A 312 6.94 -23.34 -10.32
N ALA A 313 5.94 -23.82 -9.59
CA ALA A 313 5.11 -24.97 -10.00
C ALA A 313 4.00 -24.60 -11.01
N GLU A 314 3.71 -23.31 -11.19
CA GLU A 314 2.64 -22.80 -12.05
C GLU A 314 3.10 -22.69 -13.52
N PRO A 315 2.16 -22.67 -14.50
CA PRO A 315 2.49 -22.29 -15.87
C PRO A 315 2.87 -20.81 -15.93
N LEU A 316 4.17 -20.54 -16.09
CA LEU A 316 4.74 -19.19 -16.14
C LEU A 316 5.17 -18.85 -17.56
N ASP A 317 4.80 -17.64 -18.00
CA ASP A 317 5.27 -17.04 -19.25
C ASP A 317 5.59 -15.54 -19.03
N VAL A 318 6.14 -14.90 -20.06
CA VAL A 318 6.53 -13.48 -19.96
C VAL A 318 5.33 -12.59 -19.68
N LEU A 319 4.14 -12.91 -20.20
CA LEU A 319 2.93 -12.11 -20.01
C LEU A 319 2.41 -12.23 -18.57
N SER A 320 2.41 -13.43 -18.00
CA SER A 320 1.96 -13.64 -16.62
C SER A 320 2.87 -12.95 -15.61
N ILE A 321 4.19 -13.02 -15.81
CA ILE A 321 5.17 -12.32 -14.96
C ILE A 321 5.09 -10.80 -15.16
N SER A 322 4.95 -10.34 -16.41
CA SER A 322 4.76 -8.93 -16.73
C SER A 322 3.56 -8.34 -16.00
N GLN A 323 2.46 -9.08 -15.94
CA GLN A 323 1.25 -8.67 -15.22
C GLN A 323 1.42 -8.73 -13.71
N ALA A 324 2.07 -9.78 -13.18
CA ALA A 324 2.20 -9.99 -11.75
C ALA A 324 3.22 -9.06 -11.08
N LEU A 325 4.33 -8.78 -11.77
CA LEU A 325 5.41 -7.92 -11.28
C LEU A 325 5.39 -6.52 -11.88
N PHE A 326 4.41 -6.24 -12.71
CA PHE A 326 4.24 -4.95 -13.37
C PHE A 326 5.46 -4.56 -14.25
N LEU A 327 6.19 -5.53 -14.80
CA LEU A 327 7.36 -5.29 -15.64
C LEU A 327 7.00 -5.29 -17.12
N SER A 328 7.67 -4.49 -17.95
CA SER A 328 7.55 -4.67 -19.41
C SER A 328 8.19 -6.01 -19.84
N PRO A 329 7.68 -6.68 -20.89
CA PRO A 329 8.32 -7.88 -21.43
C PRO A 329 9.81 -7.69 -21.78
N GLU A 330 10.16 -6.51 -22.28
CA GLU A 330 11.53 -6.15 -22.65
C GLU A 330 12.44 -5.95 -21.43
N THR A 331 11.89 -5.35 -20.36
CA THR A 331 12.58 -5.26 -19.06
C THR A 331 12.89 -6.65 -18.53
N ILE A 332 11.92 -7.57 -18.52
CA ILE A 332 12.14 -8.95 -18.06
C ILE A 332 13.27 -9.61 -18.85
N HIS A 333 13.24 -9.52 -20.18
CA HIS A 333 14.27 -10.11 -21.02
C HIS A 333 15.66 -9.52 -20.74
N THR A 334 15.75 -8.19 -20.66
CA THR A 334 17.00 -7.46 -20.41
C THR A 334 17.59 -7.82 -19.05
N GLU A 335 16.76 -7.88 -18.01
CA GLU A 335 17.19 -8.23 -16.66
C GLU A 335 17.69 -9.67 -16.58
N LEU A 336 17.01 -10.60 -17.23
CA LEU A 336 17.39 -12.01 -17.23
C LEU A 336 18.72 -12.26 -17.94
N LEU A 337 18.94 -11.63 -19.10
CA LEU A 337 20.21 -11.75 -19.82
C LEU A 337 21.34 -11.04 -19.07
N SER A 338 21.11 -9.82 -18.61
CA SER A 338 22.18 -8.99 -18.02
C SER A 338 22.62 -9.49 -16.64
N ASN A 339 21.72 -10.08 -15.85
CA ASN A 339 22.02 -10.49 -14.48
C ASN A 339 22.13 -12.01 -14.28
N PHE A 340 21.51 -12.83 -15.13
CA PHE A 340 21.49 -14.29 -14.97
C PHE A 340 22.01 -15.06 -16.20
N ASP A 341 22.36 -14.36 -17.28
CA ASP A 341 22.86 -14.93 -18.54
C ASP A 341 21.99 -16.08 -19.05
N THR A 342 20.67 -15.92 -18.99
CA THR A 342 19.75 -17.03 -19.28
C THR A 342 18.37 -16.55 -19.71
N SER A 343 17.62 -17.43 -20.39
CA SER A 343 16.24 -17.16 -20.78
C SER A 343 15.26 -17.46 -19.65
N LEU A 344 14.04 -16.92 -19.74
CA LEU A 344 12.98 -17.20 -18.77
C LEU A 344 12.65 -18.70 -18.66
N PRO A 345 12.40 -19.44 -19.76
CA PRO A 345 12.14 -20.89 -19.68
C PRO A 345 13.28 -21.69 -19.05
N ASP A 346 14.54 -21.31 -19.32
CA ASP A 346 15.71 -21.98 -18.76
C ASP A 346 15.85 -21.72 -17.27
N LEU A 347 15.62 -20.47 -16.83
CA LEU A 347 15.66 -20.12 -15.41
C LEU A 347 14.55 -20.84 -14.62
N ILE A 348 13.32 -20.88 -15.15
CA ILE A 348 12.22 -21.66 -14.56
C ILE A 348 12.61 -23.13 -14.46
N THR A 349 13.20 -23.71 -15.50
CA THR A 349 13.64 -25.11 -15.51
C THR A 349 14.70 -25.35 -14.43
N LYS A 350 15.71 -24.47 -14.30
CA LYS A 350 16.73 -24.56 -13.25
C LYS A 350 16.11 -24.51 -11.85
N ILE A 351 15.22 -23.56 -11.57
CA ILE A 351 14.53 -23.43 -10.28
C ILE A 351 13.70 -24.68 -9.96
N ARG A 352 12.90 -25.17 -10.92
CA ARG A 352 12.08 -26.38 -10.74
C ARG A 352 12.93 -27.61 -10.43
N LEU A 353 14.09 -27.75 -11.07
CA LEU A 353 15.02 -28.84 -10.79
C LEU A 353 15.68 -28.71 -9.41
N GLN A 354 15.95 -27.49 -8.93
CA GLN A 354 16.43 -27.28 -7.55
C GLN A 354 15.40 -27.78 -6.53
N TYR A 355 14.12 -27.42 -6.69
CA TYR A 355 13.05 -27.98 -5.84
C TYR A 355 12.95 -29.51 -5.98
N ALA A 356 13.08 -30.04 -7.20
CA ALA A 356 13.03 -31.47 -7.44
C ALA A 356 14.16 -32.21 -6.73
N GLN A 357 15.39 -31.67 -6.70
CA GLN A 357 16.50 -32.25 -5.95
C GLN A 357 16.19 -32.35 -4.45
N SER A 358 15.59 -31.30 -3.86
CA SER A 358 15.14 -31.29 -2.47
C SER A 358 14.02 -32.31 -2.22
N PHE A 359 13.01 -32.34 -3.09
CA PHE A 359 11.89 -33.28 -2.98
C PHE A 359 12.32 -34.73 -3.15
N LEU A 360 13.25 -35.02 -4.06
CA LEU A 360 13.78 -36.37 -4.28
C LEU A 360 14.50 -36.94 -3.04
N GLN A 361 15.00 -36.08 -2.15
CA GLN A 361 15.71 -36.49 -0.93
C GLN A 361 14.76 -36.67 0.26
N VAL A 362 13.73 -35.82 0.37
CA VAL A 362 12.89 -35.73 1.58
C VAL A 362 11.55 -36.44 1.40
N ILE A 363 11.01 -36.49 0.19
CA ILE A 363 9.66 -36.97 -0.08
C ILE A 363 9.71 -38.39 -0.64
N ASP A 364 9.15 -39.35 0.10
CA ASP A 364 8.93 -40.71 -0.38
C ASP A 364 7.68 -40.78 -1.28
N ALA A 365 7.84 -40.29 -2.51
CA ALA A 365 6.80 -40.31 -3.54
C ALA A 365 7.35 -40.82 -4.89
N PRO A 366 6.51 -41.36 -5.79
CA PRO A 366 6.92 -41.70 -7.14
C PRO A 366 7.56 -40.49 -7.86
N ILE A 367 8.63 -40.71 -8.64
CA ILE A 367 9.34 -39.63 -9.36
C ILE A 367 8.37 -38.84 -10.27
N LEU A 368 7.39 -39.54 -10.86
CA LEU A 368 6.31 -38.90 -11.63
C LEU A 368 5.55 -37.85 -10.82
N LYS A 369 5.22 -38.13 -9.56
CA LYS A 369 4.53 -37.19 -8.68
C LYS A 369 5.41 -36.00 -8.35
N ILE A 370 6.71 -36.21 -8.08
CA ILE A 370 7.65 -35.12 -7.83
C ILE A 370 7.80 -34.22 -9.06
N ALA A 371 7.89 -34.80 -10.26
CA ALA A 371 7.94 -34.02 -11.50
C ALA A 371 6.73 -33.09 -11.63
N TYR A 372 5.52 -33.60 -11.35
CA TYR A 372 4.30 -32.78 -11.36
C TYR A 372 4.27 -31.73 -10.24
N MET A 373 4.72 -32.06 -9.02
CA MET A 373 4.84 -31.08 -7.93
C MET A 373 5.79 -29.93 -8.28
N CYS A 374 6.81 -30.20 -9.10
CA CYS A 374 7.73 -29.19 -9.60
C CYS A 374 7.25 -28.49 -10.87
N GLY A 375 6.00 -28.67 -11.29
CA GLY A 375 5.41 -27.95 -12.44
C GLY A 375 5.80 -28.49 -13.83
N PHE A 376 6.42 -29.67 -13.93
CA PHE A 376 6.67 -30.31 -15.23
C PHE A 376 5.40 -30.98 -15.74
N SER A 377 4.97 -30.66 -16.95
CA SER A 377 3.80 -31.31 -17.59
C SER A 377 4.07 -32.72 -18.08
N SER A 378 5.34 -33.15 -18.19
CA SER A 378 5.69 -34.51 -18.58
C SER A 378 6.94 -35.02 -17.88
N ILE A 379 6.90 -36.32 -17.51
CA ILE A 379 8.04 -37.04 -16.94
C ILE A 379 9.20 -37.17 -17.92
N ARG A 380 8.92 -37.19 -19.23
CA ARG A 380 9.94 -37.25 -20.28
C ARG A 380 10.77 -35.98 -20.30
N THR A 381 10.13 -34.81 -20.26
CA THR A 381 10.81 -33.51 -20.19
C THR A 381 11.60 -33.39 -18.89
N PHE A 382 10.99 -33.75 -17.76
CA PHE A 382 11.65 -33.74 -16.47
C PHE A 382 12.94 -34.58 -16.47
N ASN A 383 12.86 -35.85 -16.86
CA ASN A 383 14.02 -36.75 -16.89
C ASN A 383 15.12 -36.24 -17.83
N ARG A 384 14.74 -35.70 -18.99
CA ARG A 384 15.70 -35.11 -19.94
C ARG A 384 16.43 -33.92 -19.33
N CYS A 385 15.69 -32.91 -18.85
CA CYS A 385 16.27 -31.71 -18.25
C CYS A 385 17.09 -32.03 -16.99
N PHE A 386 16.62 -32.96 -16.15
CA PHE A 386 17.33 -33.39 -14.95
C PHE A 386 18.67 -34.05 -15.31
N LYS A 387 18.69 -34.95 -16.30
CA LYS A 387 19.93 -35.59 -16.75
C LYS A 387 20.89 -34.60 -17.40
N GLU A 388 20.38 -33.69 -18.22
CA GLU A 388 21.18 -32.66 -18.89
C GLU A 388 21.83 -31.68 -17.88
N LEU A 389 21.09 -31.21 -16.88
CA LEU A 389 21.56 -30.17 -15.95
C LEU A 389 22.22 -30.70 -14.68
N ILE A 390 21.84 -31.90 -14.21
CA ILE A 390 22.34 -32.49 -12.96
C ILE A 390 23.37 -33.60 -13.23
N GLY A 391 23.41 -34.15 -14.46
CA GLY A 391 24.38 -35.16 -14.88
C GLY A 391 23.99 -36.61 -14.57
N CYS A 392 22.88 -36.85 -13.88
CA CYS A 392 22.37 -38.20 -13.58
C CYS A 392 20.83 -38.25 -13.67
N THR A 393 20.24 -39.43 -13.60
CA THR A 393 18.78 -39.57 -13.58
C THR A 393 18.21 -39.24 -12.19
N PRO A 394 16.95 -38.81 -12.09
CA PRO A 394 16.29 -38.57 -10.79
C PRO A 394 16.32 -39.78 -9.84
N LEU A 395 16.25 -40.99 -10.40
CA LEU A 395 16.32 -42.23 -9.63
C LEU A 395 17.72 -42.47 -9.05
N GLU A 396 18.76 -42.28 -9.85
CA GLU A 396 20.15 -42.35 -9.39
C GLU A 396 20.42 -41.29 -8.33
N PHE A 397 19.94 -40.05 -8.53
CA PHE A 397 20.07 -38.96 -7.57
C PHE A 397 19.43 -39.29 -6.22
N ARG A 398 18.22 -39.84 -6.23
CA ARG A 398 17.52 -40.30 -5.01
C ARG A 398 18.29 -41.40 -4.29
N LYS A 399 18.79 -42.39 -5.01
CA LYS A 399 19.54 -43.52 -4.43
C LYS A 399 20.89 -43.09 -3.85
N ALA A 400 21.56 -42.11 -4.47
CA ALA A 400 22.89 -41.66 -4.05
C ALA A 400 22.90 -40.87 -2.73
N LYS A 401 21.75 -40.34 -2.28
CA LYS A 401 21.64 -39.52 -1.06
C LYS A 401 20.66 -40.05 -0.01
N ALA A 402 20.11 -41.24 -0.20
CA ALA A 402 19.40 -41.92 0.89
C ALA A 402 20.39 -42.12 2.05
N PRO A 403 20.05 -41.75 3.30
CA PRO A 403 20.88 -42.11 4.45
C PRO A 403 21.11 -43.62 4.42
N LYS A 404 22.37 -44.06 4.54
CA LYS A 404 22.66 -45.47 4.75
C LYS A 404 21.88 -45.88 6.01
N SER A 405 20.92 -46.77 5.83
CA SER A 405 20.06 -47.35 6.86
C SER A 405 20.87 -47.93 8.02
#